data_AF-A0A5J4F6C8-F1
#
_entry.id   AF-A0A5J4F6C8-F1
#
_cell.length_a   1.000
_cell.length_b   1.000
_cell.length_c   1.000
_cell.angle_alpha   90.00
_cell.angle_beta   90.00
_cell.angle_gamma   90.00
#
_symmetry.space_group_name_H-M   'P 1'
#
loop_
_entity.id
_entity.type
_entity.pdbx_description
1 polymer ?
#
loop_
_entity_poly.entity_id
_entity_poly.type
_entity_poly.pdbx_seq_one_letter_code
_entity_poly.pdbx_strand_id
1 'polypeptide(L)'
;MLERLVTLKCQGIDFAFESTLAARHFARFLRDCQSSGYRLNLIYFWLQSPELALERVHRRVASGGHNIPEDVVRRRYQRGRINLMQLYLPLCDTWVIYDNSGDEPHLVAERPFNQQVIIYDSSIWQQITEAAHD
;
A
#
# COMPACT_ATOMS: atom_id res chain seq x y z
N MET A 1 1.88 -16.51 7.00
CA MET A 1 0.90 -15.43 6.70
C MET A 1 0.07 -15.76 5.46
N LEU A 2 0.66 -15.91 4.27
CA LEU A 2 -0.10 -16.17 3.04
C LEU A 2 -0.98 -17.43 3.12
N GLU A 3 -0.47 -18.52 3.70
CA GLU A 3 -1.24 -19.74 3.94
C GLU A 3 -2.54 -19.49 4.71
N ARG A 4 -2.47 -18.65 5.76
CA ARG A 4 -3.66 -18.27 6.54
C ARG A 4 -4.66 -17.49 5.70
N LEU A 5 -4.20 -16.58 4.84
CA LEU A 5 -5.07 -15.83 3.94
C LEU A 5 -5.75 -16.76 2.91
N VAL A 6 -5.01 -17.75 2.39
CA VAL A 6 -5.57 -18.79 1.52
C VAL A 6 -6.65 -19.60 2.24
N THR A 7 -6.40 -20.00 3.49
CA THR A 7 -7.43 -20.68 4.30
C THR A 7 -8.69 -19.84 4.45
N LEU A 8 -8.56 -18.55 4.81
CA LEU A 8 -9.69 -17.65 4.98
C LEU A 8 -10.47 -17.44 3.67
N LYS A 9 -9.74 -17.28 2.55
CA LYS A 9 -10.33 -17.23 1.20
C LYS A 9 -11.16 -18.48 0.91
N CYS A 10 -10.60 -19.67 1.12
CA CYS A 10 -11.30 -20.93 0.88
C CYS A 10 -12.55 -21.11 1.76
N GLN A 11 -12.60 -20.44 2.91
CA GLN A 11 -13.74 -20.43 3.81
C GLN A 11 -14.79 -19.36 3.47
N GLY A 12 -14.53 -18.49 2.50
CA GLY A 12 -15.42 -17.37 2.15
C GLY A 12 -15.50 -16.29 3.24
N ILE A 13 -14.46 -16.17 4.08
CA ILE A 13 -14.41 -15.22 5.19
C ILE A 13 -13.76 -13.92 4.74
N ASP A 14 -14.28 -12.79 5.21
CA ASP A 14 -13.67 -11.47 5.02
C ASP A 14 -12.39 -11.31 5.85
N PHE A 15 -11.36 -10.69 5.27
CA PHE A 15 -10.09 -10.49 5.95
C PHE A 15 -9.40 -9.20 5.51
N ALA A 16 -8.53 -8.70 6.38
CA ALA A 16 -7.60 -7.60 6.12
C ALA A 16 -6.19 -8.01 6.51
N PHE A 17 -5.20 -7.48 5.80
CA PHE A 17 -3.78 -7.66 6.13
C PHE A 17 -2.98 -6.43 5.73
N GLU A 18 -1.90 -6.19 6.45
CA GLU A 18 -0.96 -5.12 6.16
C GLU A 18 0.20 -5.65 5.30
N SER A 19 0.66 -4.85 4.35
CA SER A 19 1.86 -5.12 3.57
C SER A 19 2.45 -3.82 3.05
N THR A 20 3.75 -3.80 2.79
CA THR A 20 4.42 -2.65 2.15
C THR A 20 4.23 -2.62 0.63
N LEU A 21 3.41 -3.53 0.07
CA LEU A 21 3.20 -3.75 -1.37
C LEU A 21 4.47 -4.08 -2.19
N ALA A 22 5.62 -4.27 -1.55
CA ALA A 22 6.89 -4.52 -2.25
C ALA A 22 6.97 -5.94 -2.87
N ALA A 23 6.20 -6.89 -2.32
CA ALA A 23 6.18 -8.28 -2.75
C ALA A 23 5.01 -8.54 -3.70
N ARG A 24 5.31 -9.01 -4.92
CA ARG A 24 4.31 -9.21 -5.99
C ARG A 24 3.38 -10.40 -5.77
N HIS A 25 3.70 -11.33 -4.86
CA HIS A 25 2.90 -12.53 -4.64
C HIS A 25 1.52 -12.22 -4.05
N PHE A 26 1.39 -11.14 -3.27
CA PHE A 26 0.09 -10.70 -2.76
C PHE A 26 -0.83 -10.23 -3.90
N ALA A 27 -0.31 -9.49 -4.89
CA ALA A 27 -1.12 -9.08 -6.04
C ALA A 27 -1.65 -10.30 -6.83
N ARG A 28 -0.88 -11.39 -6.92
CA ARG A 28 -1.35 -12.64 -7.53
C ARG A 28 -2.49 -13.26 -6.71
N PHE A 29 -2.30 -13.41 -5.40
CA PHE A 29 -3.31 -13.92 -4.49
C PHE A 29 -4.62 -13.10 -4.53
N LEU A 30 -4.51 -11.76 -4.55
CA LEU A 30 -5.67 -10.87 -4.61
C LEU A 30 -6.44 -11.01 -5.93
N ARG A 31 -5.76 -11.21 -7.06
CA ARG A 31 -6.42 -11.54 -8.34
C ARG A 31 -7.21 -12.84 -8.24
N ASP A 32 -6.64 -13.85 -7.57
CA ASP A 32 -7.34 -15.10 -7.32
C ASP A 32 -8.56 -14.89 -6.39
N CYS A 33 -8.49 -13.96 -5.43
CA CYS A 33 -9.64 -13.59 -4.60
C CYS A 33 -10.76 -12.96 -5.42
N GLN A 34 -10.46 -12.03 -6.35
CA GLN A 34 -11.46 -11.45 -7.25
C GLN A 34 -12.17 -12.51 -8.10
N SER A 35 -11.41 -13.47 -8.64
CA SER A 35 -12.02 -14.59 -9.39
C SER A 35 -12.95 -15.47 -8.55
N SER A 36 -12.83 -15.39 -7.21
CA SER A 36 -13.68 -16.10 -6.24
C SER A 36 -14.78 -15.22 -5.64
N GLY A 37 -15.02 -14.01 -6.20
CA GLY A 37 -16.12 -13.13 -5.80
C GLY A 37 -15.80 -12.13 -4.69
N TYR A 38 -14.53 -12.02 -4.26
CA TYR A 38 -14.13 -11.02 -3.27
C TYR A 38 -14.09 -9.62 -3.89
N ARG A 39 -14.50 -8.63 -3.09
CA ARG A 39 -14.24 -7.20 -3.34
C ARG A 39 -12.94 -6.80 -2.66
N LEU A 40 -12.09 -6.10 -3.39
CA LEU A 40 -10.79 -5.65 -2.93
C LEU A 40 -10.81 -4.17 -2.61
N ASN A 41 -10.60 -3.84 -1.33
CA ASN A 41 -10.49 -2.48 -0.85
C ASN A 41 -9.05 -2.23 -0.37
N LEU A 42 -8.43 -1.15 -0.85
CA LEU A 42 -7.07 -0.76 -0.47
C LEU A 42 -7.06 0.58 0.27
N ILE A 43 -6.34 0.63 1.39
CA ILE A 43 -5.95 1.86 2.06
C ILE A 43 -4.43 1.94 1.98
N TYR A 44 -3.90 2.98 1.35
CA TYR A 44 -2.46 3.18 1.20
C TYR A 44 -2.01 4.44 1.91
N PHE A 45 -0.98 4.32 2.75
CA PHE A 45 -0.32 5.44 3.40
C PHE A 45 1.01 5.71 2.71
N TRP A 46 1.09 6.81 1.97
CA TRP A 46 2.30 7.30 1.36
C TRP A 46 3.10 8.17 2.35
N LEU A 47 4.41 8.26 2.12
CA LEU A 47 5.31 9.17 2.82
C LEU A 47 6.14 9.92 1.78
N GLN A 48 6.43 11.19 2.05
CA GLN A 48 7.19 12.09 1.17
C GLN A 48 8.60 11.61 0.85
N SER A 49 9.18 10.78 1.72
CA SER A 49 10.51 10.24 1.50
C SER A 49 10.76 8.94 2.29
N PRO A 50 11.68 8.09 1.82
CA PRO A 50 12.14 6.94 2.61
C PRO A 50 12.87 7.34 3.89
N GLU A 51 13.47 8.55 3.95
CA GLU A 51 14.12 9.09 5.14
C GLU A 51 13.14 9.21 6.31
N LEU A 52 11.91 9.64 6.04
CA LEU A 52 10.88 9.70 7.08
C LEU A 52 10.53 8.30 7.62
N ALA A 53 10.50 7.29 6.75
CA ALA A 53 10.30 5.91 7.17
C ALA A 53 11.46 5.41 8.05
N LEU A 54 12.71 5.74 7.69
CA LEU A 54 13.90 5.41 8.47
C LEU A 54 13.87 6.09 9.83
N GLU A 55 13.53 7.37 9.88
CA GLU A 55 13.41 8.12 11.14
C GLU A 55 12.39 7.46 12.08
N ARG A 56 11.24 7.03 11.55
CA ARG A 56 10.22 6.29 12.31
C ARG A 56 10.74 4.94 12.82
N VAL A 57 11.56 4.24 12.02
CA VAL A 57 12.23 3.01 12.47
C VAL A 57 13.20 3.31 13.61
N HIS A 58 14.03 4.36 13.49
CA HIS A 58 14.97 4.76 14.55
C HIS A 58 14.26 5.11 15.85
N ARG A 59 13.19 5.93 15.79
CA ARG A 59 12.36 6.24 16.96
C ARG A 59 11.77 4.99 17.60
N ARG A 60 11.24 4.05 16.80
CA ARG A 60 10.70 2.78 17.30
C ARG A 60 11.77 1.93 17.99
N VAL A 61 12.98 1.84 17.42
CA VAL A 61 14.10 1.08 18.02
C VAL A 61 14.55 1.72 19.32
N ALA A 62 14.64 3.05 19.39
CA ALA A 62 14.96 3.77 20.62
C ALA A 62 13.93 3.49 21.75
N SER A 63 12.66 3.26 21.38
CA SER A 63 11.60 2.84 22.30
C SER A 63 11.52 1.32 22.54
N GLY A 64 12.54 0.54 22.15
CA GLY A 64 12.62 -0.91 22.40
C GLY A 64 11.94 -1.81 21.36
N GLY A 65 11.52 -1.26 20.21
CA GLY A 65 10.88 -2.02 19.14
C GLY A 65 11.85 -2.66 18.13
N HIS A 66 11.30 -3.36 17.12
CA HIS A 66 12.09 -4.09 16.13
C HIS A 66 12.77 -3.17 15.11
N ASN A 67 14.05 -3.44 14.83
CA ASN A 67 14.84 -2.77 13.79
C ASN A 67 14.58 -3.37 12.41
N ILE A 68 14.58 -2.54 11.37
CA ILE A 68 14.58 -2.97 9.97
C ILE A 68 15.80 -2.33 9.30
N PRO A 69 16.65 -3.10 8.60
CA PRO A 69 17.82 -2.54 7.90
C PRO A 69 17.43 -1.43 6.91
N GLU A 70 18.27 -0.40 6.80
CA GLU A 70 18.00 0.77 5.97
C GLU A 70 17.83 0.41 4.48
N ASP A 71 18.69 -0.46 3.96
CA ASP A 71 18.62 -0.97 2.59
C ASP A 71 17.27 -1.65 2.31
N VAL A 72 16.73 -2.38 3.30
CA VAL A 72 15.43 -3.03 3.21
C VAL A 72 14.30 -2.00 3.18
N VAL A 73 14.36 -0.96 4.00
CA VAL A 73 13.37 0.13 4.02
C VAL A 73 13.33 0.84 2.67
N ARG A 74 14.49 1.32 2.19
CA ARG A 74 14.61 2.04 0.91
C ARG A 74 14.11 1.20 -0.26
N ARG A 75 14.56 -0.06 -0.35
CA ARG A 75 14.13 -1.00 -1.39
C ARG A 75 12.62 -1.26 -1.35
N ARG A 76 12.04 -1.42 -0.15
CA ARG A 76 10.59 -1.67 -0.01
C ARG A 76 9.77 -0.44 -0.34
N TYR A 77 10.24 0.75 0.02
CA TYR A 77 9.58 2.02 -0.30
C TYR A 77 9.45 2.19 -1.82
N GLN A 78 10.56 2.07 -2.55
CA GLN A 78 10.58 2.20 -4.01
C GLN A 78 9.71 1.13 -4.69
N ARG A 79 9.91 -0.15 -4.35
CA ARG A 79 9.15 -1.26 -4.94
C ARG A 79 7.66 -1.19 -4.62
N GLY A 80 7.31 -0.80 -3.39
CA GLY A 80 5.93 -0.67 -2.95
C GLY A 80 5.19 0.37 -3.77
N ARG A 81 5.81 1.53 -4.00
CA ARG A 81 5.26 2.62 -4.82
C ARG A 81 5.09 2.22 -6.29
N ILE A 82 6.08 1.56 -6.89
CA ILE A 82 5.96 1.06 -8.28
C ILE A 82 4.83 0.04 -8.38
N ASN A 83 4.80 -0.93 -7.46
CA ASN A 83 3.76 -1.96 -7.47
C ASN A 83 2.37 -1.38 -7.18
N LEU A 84 2.25 -0.35 -6.33
CA LEU A 84 0.98 0.33 -6.08
C LEU A 84 0.35 0.73 -7.40
N MET A 85 1.08 1.50 -8.22
CA MET A 85 0.60 2.00 -9.52
C MET A 85 0.37 0.88 -10.52
N GLN A 86 1.32 -0.05 -10.66
CA GLN A 86 1.30 -1.03 -11.74
C GLN A 86 0.42 -2.25 -11.44
N LEU A 87 0.27 -2.62 -10.17
CA LEU A 87 -0.34 -3.90 -9.78
C LEU A 87 -1.57 -3.74 -8.90
N TYR A 88 -1.62 -2.75 -7.99
CA TYR A 88 -2.68 -2.69 -6.98
C TYR A 88 -3.81 -1.72 -7.34
N LEU A 89 -3.52 -0.48 -7.76
CA LEU A 89 -4.57 0.47 -8.14
C LEU A 89 -5.48 -0.05 -9.28
N PRO A 90 -4.96 -0.73 -10.32
CA PRO A 90 -5.80 -1.32 -11.36
C PRO A 90 -6.56 -2.56 -10.89
N LEU A 91 -6.03 -3.25 -9.87
CA LEU A 91 -6.59 -4.49 -9.35
C LEU A 91 -7.72 -4.23 -8.37
N CYS A 92 -7.65 -3.19 -7.55
CA CYS A 92 -8.63 -2.95 -6.48
C CYS A 92 -9.96 -2.38 -7.00
N ASP A 93 -11.07 -2.82 -6.37
CA ASP A 93 -12.42 -2.32 -6.63
C ASP A 93 -12.62 -0.92 -6.03
N THR A 94 -12.05 -0.69 -4.85
CA THR A 94 -11.93 0.62 -4.23
C THR A 94 -10.52 0.85 -3.71
N TRP A 95 -10.08 2.09 -3.69
CA TRP A 95 -8.86 2.46 -3.00
C TRP A 95 -8.88 3.90 -2.51
N VAL A 96 -8.14 4.15 -1.43
CA VAL A 96 -7.88 5.49 -0.91
C VAL A 96 -6.39 5.63 -0.61
N ILE A 97 -5.84 6.80 -0.92
CA ILE A 97 -4.45 7.14 -0.65
C ILE A 97 -4.41 8.35 0.27
N TYR A 98 -3.68 8.18 1.37
CA TYR A 98 -3.34 9.26 2.29
C TYR A 98 -1.85 9.57 2.19
N ASP A 99 -1.50 10.85 2.26
CA ASP A 99 -0.18 11.26 2.71
C ASP A 99 -0.16 11.19 4.22
N ASN A 100 0.83 10.48 4.76
CA ASN A 100 1.03 10.32 6.19
C ASN A 100 2.37 10.91 6.62
N SER A 101 2.83 11.96 5.94
CA SER A 101 4.13 12.60 6.22
C SER A 101 4.08 13.56 7.40
N GLY A 102 2.95 14.23 7.60
CA GLY A 102 2.69 15.14 8.72
C GLY A 102 2.16 14.44 9.97
N ASP A 103 1.58 15.24 10.86
CA ASP A 103 0.99 14.79 12.12
C ASP A 103 -0.36 14.08 11.93
N GLU A 104 -1.12 14.49 10.91
CA GLU A 104 -2.41 13.90 10.55
C GLU A 104 -2.39 13.39 9.09
N PRO A 105 -3.07 12.26 8.79
CA PRO A 105 -3.20 11.78 7.42
C PRO A 105 -3.99 12.76 6.55
N HIS A 106 -3.40 13.15 5.41
CA HIS A 106 -4.02 14.02 4.42
C HIS A 106 -4.55 13.20 3.24
N LEU A 107 -5.83 13.35 2.87
CA LEU A 107 -6.44 12.62 1.76
C LEU A 107 -5.90 13.14 0.42
N VAL A 108 -5.24 12.27 -0.35
CA VAL A 108 -4.60 12.64 -1.63
C VAL A 108 -5.50 12.31 -2.81
N ALA A 109 -5.96 11.07 -2.89
CA ALA A 109 -6.77 10.58 -3.99
C ALA A 109 -7.57 9.35 -3.57
N GLU A 110 -8.70 9.11 -4.23
CA GLU A 110 -9.48 7.89 -4.05
C GLU A 110 -10.12 7.42 -5.35
N ARG A 111 -10.46 6.14 -5.39
CA ARG A 111 -11.37 5.57 -6.37
C ARG A 111 -12.52 4.90 -5.62
N PRO A 112 -13.70 5.53 -5.60
CA PRO A 112 -14.89 4.88 -5.07
C PRO A 112 -15.35 3.75 -5.99
N PHE A 113 -16.17 2.86 -5.45
CA PHE A 113 -16.67 1.70 -6.19
C PHE A 113 -17.41 2.13 -7.47
N ASN A 114 -17.01 1.58 -8.61
CA ASN A 114 -17.56 1.90 -9.94
C ASN A 114 -17.56 3.41 -10.29
N GLN A 115 -16.63 4.18 -9.72
CA GLN A 115 -16.47 5.60 -10.03
C GLN A 115 -15.09 5.89 -10.60
N GLN A 116 -14.96 7.09 -11.17
CA GLN A 116 -13.67 7.61 -11.63
C GLN A 116 -12.79 7.99 -10.44
N VAL A 117 -11.49 8.10 -10.70
CA VAL A 117 -10.53 8.57 -9.69
C VAL A 117 -10.80 10.03 -9.36
N ILE A 118 -10.85 10.33 -8.07
CA ILE A 118 -10.95 11.68 -7.52
C ILE A 118 -9.57 12.03 -6.95
N ILE A 119 -9.01 13.16 -7.38
CA ILE A 119 -7.72 13.68 -6.91
C ILE A 119 -8.01 14.94 -6.11
N TYR A 120 -7.62 14.93 -4.83
CA TYR A 120 -7.79 16.06 -3.91
C TYR A 120 -6.51 16.90 -3.80
N ASP A 121 -5.34 16.25 -3.84
CA ASP A 121 -4.03 16.91 -3.90
C ASP A 121 -3.27 16.43 -5.13
N SER A 122 -3.22 17.28 -6.16
CA SER A 122 -2.53 16.99 -7.42
C SER A 122 -1.01 16.99 -7.29
N SER A 123 -0.45 17.78 -6.37
CA SER A 123 0.99 17.88 -6.15
C SER A 123 1.54 16.58 -5.58
N ILE A 124 0.92 16.08 -4.51
CA ILE A 124 1.30 14.81 -3.90
C ILE A 124 0.98 13.65 -4.84
N TRP A 125 -0.17 13.68 -5.51
CA TRP A 125 -0.52 12.64 -6.49
C TRP A 125 0.54 12.53 -7.62
N GLN A 126 0.99 13.67 -8.15
CA GLN A 126 2.07 13.71 -9.13
C GLN A 126 3.37 13.12 -8.55
N GLN A 127 3.74 13.52 -7.33
CA GLN A 127 4.89 12.94 -6.63
C GLN A 127 4.78 11.44 -6.38
N ILE A 128 3.58 10.86 -6.29
CA ILE A 128 3.36 9.41 -6.16
C ILE A 128 3.50 8.74 -7.53
N THR A 129 2.99 9.35 -8.59
CA THR A 129 2.91 8.72 -9.92
C THR A 129 4.19 8.88 -10.75
N GLU A 130 4.98 9.93 -10.58
CA GLU A 130 6.15 10.23 -11.43
C GLU A 130 7.22 9.12 -11.47
N ALA A 131 7.67 8.60 -10.32
CA ALA A 131 8.66 7.51 -10.25
C ALA A 131 8.12 6.13 -10.62
N ALA A 132 6.88 6.02 -11.12
CA ALA A 132 6.37 4.81 -11.75
C ALA A 132 6.61 4.79 -13.28
N HIS A 133 7.20 5.86 -13.83
CA HIS A 133 7.50 6.04 -15.25
C HIS A 133 9.00 5.93 -15.61
N ASP A 134 9.88 5.74 -14.61
CA ASP A 134 11.28 5.36 -14.78
C ASP A 134 11.46 3.84 -14.60
#